data_AF-Q1J0W1-F1
#
_entry.id   AF-Q1J0W1-F1
#
_cell.length_a   1.000
_cell.length_b   1.000
_cell.length_c   1.000
_cell.angle_alpha   90.00
_cell.angle_beta   90.00
_cell.angle_gamma   90.00
#
_symmetry.space_group_name_H-M   'P 1'
#
loop_
_entity.id
_entity.type
_entity.pdbx_description
1 polymer ?
#
loop_
_entity_poly.entity_id
_entity_poly.type
_entity_poly.pdbx_seq_one_letter_code
_entity_poly.pdbx_strand_id
1 'polypeptide(L)'
;MTQNQNSDQNVASQIDNRIEQDLRERLQRQGEHMQVKDKNGDYVGTVDHIEGDQLKLTKSGSHDGQHHYVPLSSVESMDDVAVYLNVTRDQIK
;
A
#
# COMPACT_ATOMS: atom_id res chain seq x y z
N MET A 1 19.08 13.33 22.52
CA MET A 1 19.36 13.85 21.16
C MET A 1 18.52 13.03 20.21
N THR A 2 17.38 13.57 19.76
CA THR A 2 16.67 13.05 18.59
C THR A 2 16.13 14.28 17.84
N GLN A 3 16.74 14.53 16.68
CA GLN A 3 16.30 15.44 15.61
C GLN A 3 14.86 15.09 15.20
N ASN A 4 14.03 15.93 14.58
CA ASN A 4 14.25 17.18 13.87
C ASN A 4 12.88 17.87 13.68
N GLN A 5 12.93 19.19 13.58
CA GLN A 5 11.84 20.05 13.11
C GLN A 5 11.65 19.84 11.60
N ASN A 6 10.41 19.71 11.12
CA ASN A 6 9.87 20.38 9.91
C ASN A 6 8.54 19.78 9.45
N SER A 7 7.77 20.61 8.75
CA SER A 7 6.69 20.32 7.81
C SER A 7 5.23 20.36 8.28
N ASP A 8 4.82 21.52 8.79
CA ASP A 8 3.57 22.10 8.29
C ASP A 8 3.76 22.45 6.79
N GLN A 9 2.74 22.21 5.95
CA GLN A 9 2.69 22.46 4.48
C GLN A 9 3.05 21.28 3.55
N ASN A 10 2.47 20.09 3.74
CA ASN A 10 2.09 19.15 2.66
C ASN A 10 1.42 17.90 3.27
N VAL A 11 0.14 17.98 3.63
CA VAL A 11 -0.51 16.90 4.39
C VAL A 11 -0.66 15.64 3.54
N ALA A 12 -1.00 15.78 2.24
CA ALA A 12 -1.11 14.65 1.31
C ALA A 12 0.23 13.94 1.12
N SER A 13 1.29 14.68 0.78
CA SER A 13 2.61 14.08 0.56
C SER A 13 3.26 13.52 1.84
N GLN A 14 2.85 13.99 3.02
CA GLN A 14 3.32 13.39 4.28
C GLN A 14 2.64 12.05 4.60
N ILE A 15 1.40 11.85 4.16
CA ILE A 15 0.68 10.59 4.35
C ILE A 15 1.29 9.51 3.46
N ASP A 16 1.48 9.79 2.17
CA ASP A 16 2.10 8.84 1.21
C ASP A 16 3.47 8.34 1.70
N ASN A 17 4.36 9.25 2.12
CA ASN A 17 5.70 8.90 2.58
C ASN A 17 5.71 8.05 3.87
N ARG A 18 4.77 8.27 4.80
CA ARG A 18 4.71 7.48 6.04
C ARG A 18 4.15 6.09 5.79
N ILE A 19 3.11 5.97 4.96
CA ILE A 19 2.53 4.69 4.57
C ILE A 19 3.57 3.86 3.82
N GLU A 20 4.33 4.48 2.91
CA GLU A 20 5.42 3.81 2.21
C GLU A 20 6.44 3.22 3.19
N GLN A 21 6.93 4.05 4.13
CA GLN A 21 7.97 3.64 5.07
C GLN A 21 7.49 2.49 5.97
N ASP A 22 6.27 2.57 6.50
CA ASP A 22 5.73 1.51 7.35
C ASP A 22 5.57 0.18 6.57
N LEU A 23 5.05 0.25 5.34
CA LEU A 23 4.96 -0.93 4.46
C LEU A 23 6.35 -1.53 4.18
N ARG A 24 7.35 -0.70 3.85
CA ARG A 24 8.73 -1.16 3.59
C ARG A 24 9.31 -1.85 4.82
N GLU A 25 9.15 -1.26 6.00
CA GLU A 25 9.64 -1.83 7.25
C GLU A 25 8.94 -3.16 7.58
N ARG A 26 7.63 -3.24 7.38
CA ARG A 26 6.86 -4.47 7.65
C ARG A 26 7.22 -5.61 6.69
N LEU A 27 7.29 -5.32 5.39
CA LEU A 27 7.69 -6.31 4.38
C LEU A 27 9.11 -6.84 4.68
N GLN A 28 10.02 -5.99 5.17
CA GLN A 28 11.37 -6.39 5.58
C GLN A 28 11.41 -7.18 6.90
N ARG A 29 10.53 -6.86 7.86
CA ARG A 29 10.56 -7.46 9.20
C ARG A 29 9.85 -8.80 9.30
N GLN A 30 8.73 -8.98 8.62
CA GLN A 30 7.94 -10.22 8.72
C GLN A 30 8.07 -11.12 7.50
N GLY A 31 8.51 -10.63 6.33
CA GLY A 31 8.47 -11.42 5.09
C GLY A 31 7.06 -11.92 4.73
N GLU A 32 6.04 -11.43 5.44
CA GLU A 32 4.64 -11.78 5.26
C GLU A 32 4.03 -10.75 4.31
N HIS A 33 3.42 -11.26 3.25
CA HIS A 33 2.75 -10.45 2.24
C HIS A 33 1.41 -9.96 2.80
N MET A 34 1.21 -8.64 2.88
CA MET A 34 -0.05 -8.07 3.35
C MET A 34 -1.15 -8.22 2.30
N GLN A 35 -2.37 -8.49 2.76
CA GLN A 35 -3.52 -8.56 1.87
C GLN A 35 -3.91 -7.14 1.41
N VAL A 36 -4.47 -7.02 0.22
CA VAL A 36 -4.97 -5.77 -0.32
C VAL A 36 -6.46 -5.93 -0.57
N LYS A 37 -7.23 -5.02 0.02
CA LYS A 37 -8.68 -4.97 -0.09
C LYS A 37 -9.10 -3.67 -0.76
N ASP A 38 -10.10 -3.74 -1.61
CA ASP A 38 -10.65 -2.55 -2.23
C ASP A 38 -11.61 -1.80 -1.29
N LYS A 39 -12.14 -0.65 -1.75
CA LYS A 39 -13.03 0.20 -0.95
C LYS A 39 -14.31 -0.50 -0.45
N ASN A 40 -14.73 -1.60 -1.09
CA ASN A 40 -15.86 -2.42 -0.71
C ASN A 40 -15.47 -3.53 0.29
N GLY A 41 -14.16 -3.71 0.54
CA GLY A 41 -13.61 -4.77 1.39
C GLY A 41 -13.30 -6.07 0.66
N ASP A 42 -13.50 -6.11 -0.66
CA ASP A 42 -13.19 -7.28 -1.50
C ASP A 42 -11.68 -7.49 -1.61
N TYR A 43 -11.24 -8.75 -1.56
CA TYR A 43 -9.84 -9.11 -1.73
C TYR A 43 -9.38 -8.88 -3.17
N VAL A 44 -8.41 -7.99 -3.33
CA VAL A 44 -7.80 -7.62 -4.61
C VAL A 44 -6.55 -8.44 -4.87
N GLY A 45 -5.75 -8.67 -3.83
CA GLY A 45 -4.49 -9.40 -3.95
C GLY A 45 -3.61 -9.26 -2.72
N THR A 46 -2.32 -9.52 -2.89
CA THR A 46 -1.32 -9.45 -1.82
C THR A 46 -0.16 -8.59 -2.30
N VAL A 47 0.41 -7.79 -1.40
CA VAL A 47 1.57 -6.95 -1.70
C VAL A 47 2.80 -7.84 -1.92
N ASP A 48 3.42 -7.72 -3.07
CA ASP A 48 4.69 -8.38 -3.42
C ASP A 48 5.87 -7.46 -3.06
N HIS A 49 5.82 -6.22 -3.55
CA HIS A 49 6.89 -5.24 -3.39
C HIS A 49 6.36 -3.82 -3.49
N ILE A 50 7.16 -2.85 -3.06
CA ILE A 50 6.91 -1.43 -3.32
C ILE A 50 7.91 -0.93 -4.37
N GLU A 51 7.40 -0.46 -5.50
CA GLU A 51 8.19 0.16 -6.56
C GLU A 51 7.89 1.66 -6.62
N GLY A 52 8.83 2.48 -6.14
CA GLY A 52 8.63 3.92 -5.97
C GLY A 52 7.36 4.18 -5.16
N ASP A 53 6.44 4.97 -5.70
CA ASP A 53 5.15 5.30 -5.08
C ASP A 53 4.01 4.29 -5.37
N GLN A 54 4.34 3.07 -5.81
CA GLN A 54 3.35 2.05 -6.18
C GLN A 54 3.58 0.72 -5.47
N LEU A 55 2.49 0.14 -4.98
CA LEU A 55 2.41 -1.21 -4.46
C LEU A 55 2.23 -2.19 -5.63
N LYS A 56 3.22 -3.05 -5.83
CA LYS A 56 3.15 -4.16 -6.77
C LYS A 56 2.44 -5.32 -6.10
N LEU A 57 1.35 -5.79 -6.71
CA LEU A 57 0.63 -6.96 -6.23
C LEU A 57 1.15 -8.24 -6.88
N THR A 58 1.08 -9.34 -6.13
CA THR A 58 1.42 -10.67 -6.64
C THR A 58 0.37 -11.11 -7.66
N LYS A 59 0.80 -11.72 -8.76
CA LYS A 59 -0.11 -12.31 -9.76
C LYS A 59 -1.04 -13.38 -9.15
N SER A 60 -0.55 -14.07 -8.11
CA SER A 60 -1.27 -15.16 -7.44
C SER A 60 -2.38 -14.62 -6.54
N GLY A 61 -2.27 -13.37 -6.09
CA GLY A 61 -3.30 -12.68 -5.33
C GLY A 61 -4.39 -12.09 -6.20
N SER A 62 -4.09 -11.74 -7.46
CA SER A 62 -5.05 -11.15 -8.39
C SER A 62 -5.99 -12.19 -9.00
N HIS A 63 -7.28 -11.89 -9.05
CA HIS A 63 -8.28 -12.78 -9.65
C HIS A 63 -8.08 -13.02 -11.16
N ASP A 64 -7.43 -12.06 -11.85
CA ASP A 64 -7.14 -12.14 -13.30
C ASP A 64 -5.76 -12.75 -13.61
N GLY A 65 -4.94 -13.04 -12.59
CA GLY A 65 -3.58 -13.56 -12.80
C GLY A 65 -2.59 -12.52 -13.34
N GLN A 66 -2.93 -11.23 -13.30
CA GLN A 66 -2.07 -10.12 -13.74
C GLN A 66 -1.38 -9.39 -12.58
N HIS A 67 -0.27 -8.72 -12.88
CA HIS A 67 0.41 -7.83 -11.95
C HIS A 67 -0.32 -6.50 -11.89
N HIS A 68 -1.02 -6.27 -10.79
CA HIS A 68 -1.71 -5.01 -10.54
C HIS A 68 -0.76 -4.07 -9.81
N TYR A 69 -0.76 -2.80 -10.22
CA TYR A 69 0.01 -1.75 -9.56
C TYR A 69 -0.94 -0.75 -8.93
N VAL A 70 -0.82 -0.60 -7.60
CA VAL A 70 -1.68 0.29 -6.84
C VAL A 70 -0.86 1.47 -6.34
N PRO A 71 -1.16 2.71 -6.74
CA PRO A 71 -0.47 3.87 -6.19
C PRO A 71 -0.77 4.00 -4.70
N LEU A 72 0.22 4.41 -3.91
CA LEU A 72 0.04 4.68 -2.47
C LEU A 72 -1.05 5.72 -2.21
N SER A 73 -1.24 6.65 -3.15
CA SER A 73 -2.32 7.65 -3.09
C SER A 73 -3.73 7.04 -3.14
N SER A 74 -3.87 5.81 -3.64
CA SER A 74 -5.12 5.04 -3.60
C SER A 74 -5.29 4.25 -2.30
N VAL A 75 -4.30 4.23 -1.41
CA VAL A 75 -4.41 3.62 -0.09
C VAL A 75 -5.18 4.58 0.81
N GLU A 76 -6.33 4.13 1.31
CA GLU A 76 -7.12 4.88 2.29
C GLU A 76 -6.59 4.66 3.70
N SER A 77 -6.25 3.41 4.03
CA SER A 77 -5.81 2.98 5.35
C SER A 77 -5.09 1.64 5.25
N MET A 78 -4.31 1.29 6.28
CA MET A 78 -3.73 -0.04 6.40
C MET A 78 -3.82 -0.50 7.85
N ASP A 79 -4.05 -1.79 8.01
CA ASP A 79 -3.99 -2.52 9.27
C ASP A 79 -2.69 -3.33 9.34
N ASP A 80 -2.50 -4.07 10.44
CA ASP A 80 -1.37 -4.98 10.61
C ASP A 80 -1.33 -6.14 9.60
N VAL A 81 -2.48 -6.49 9.00
CA VAL A 81 -2.63 -7.66 8.12
C VAL A 81 -3.05 -7.30 6.68
N ALA A 82 -3.67 -6.14 6.49
CA ALA A 82 -4.28 -5.78 5.21
C ALA A 82 -4.25 -4.27 4.92
N VAL A 83 -4.10 -3.92 3.66
CA VAL A 83 -4.17 -2.56 3.12
C VAL A 83 -5.56 -2.36 2.51
N TYR A 84 -6.20 -1.23 2.83
CA TYR A 84 -7.50 -0.83 2.32
C TYR A 84 -7.34 0.32 1.33
N LEU A 85 -7.93 0.15 0.17
CA LEU A 85 -7.89 1.13 -0.90
C LEU A 85 -9.16 1.98 -0.90
N ASN A 86 -9.05 3.22 -1.36
CA ASN A 86 -10.19 4.10 -1.65
C ASN A 86 -10.79 3.83 -3.05
N VAL A 87 -10.10 3.04 -3.88
CA VAL A 87 -10.56 2.62 -5.21
C VAL A 87 -11.11 1.19 -5.19
N THR A 88 -11.88 0.84 -6.21
CA THR A 88 -12.35 -0.52 -6.46
C THR A 88 -11.35 -1.31 -7.27
N ARG A 89 -11.37 -2.65 -7.18
CA ARG A 89 -10.51 -3.51 -8.01
C ARG A 89 -10.60 -3.23 -9.51
N ASP A 90 -11.77 -2.81 -9.99
CA ASP A 90 -12.04 -2.49 -11.40
C ASP A 90 -11.27 -1.24 -11.90
N GLN A 91 -10.88 -0.36 -10.97
CA GLN A 91 -10.08 0.83 -11.28
C GLN A 91 -8.57 0.55 -11.27
N ILE A 92 -8.17 -0.63 -10.80
CA ILE A 92 -6.76 -1.06 -10.76
C ILE A 92 -6.48 -1.79 -12.07
N LYS A 93 -5.43 -1.38 -12.78
CA LYS A 93 -5.02 -1.94 -14.08
C LYS A 93 -3.72 -2.72 -13.98
#